data_AF-A0A699V435-F1
#
_entry.id   AF-A0A699V435-F1
#
_cell.length_a   1.000
_cell.length_b   1.000
_cell.length_c   1.000
_cell.angle_alpha   90.00
_cell.angle_beta   90.00
_cell.angle_gamma   90.00
#
_symmetry.space_group_name_H-M   'P 1'
#
loop_
_entity.id
_entity.type
_entity.pdbx_description
1 polymer ?
#
loop_
_entity_poly.entity_id
_entity_poly.type
_entity_poly.pdbx_seq_one_letter_code
_entity_poly.pdbx_strand_id
1 'polypeptide(L)'
;STAYHPQTSGQVEVSNRGLKRILERNIGENRASWSDKLDDALWAFRTAYKTSIGCTPYKLVYGKACHLPIELEHKAYWALNKQTLI
;
A
#
# COMPACT_ATOMS: atom_id res chain seq x y z
N SER A 1 2.29 -23.50 -12.88
CA SER A 1 3.64 -22.92 -12.94
C SER A 1 4.66 -24.00 -12.63
N THR A 2 5.57 -24.29 -13.56
CA THR A 2 6.73 -25.15 -13.30
C THR A 2 7.79 -24.36 -12.52
N ALA A 3 8.69 -25.02 -11.79
CA ALA A 3 9.64 -24.40 -10.86
C ALA A 3 10.53 -23.28 -11.44
N TYR A 4 10.70 -23.24 -12.78
CA TYR A 4 11.52 -22.23 -13.47
C TYR A 4 10.76 -21.42 -14.52
N HIS A 5 9.44 -21.60 -14.65
CA HIS A 5 8.63 -20.82 -15.59
C HIS A 5 7.26 -20.45 -14.99
N PRO A 6 7.23 -19.46 -14.08
CA PRO A 6 5.98 -18.99 -13.52
C PRO A 6 5.23 -18.11 -14.52
N GLN A 7 4.20 -18.68 -15.14
CA GLN A 7 3.33 -18.06 -16.16
C GLN A 7 2.61 -16.78 -15.69
N THR A 8 2.57 -16.54 -14.38
CA THR A 8 1.86 -15.44 -13.72
C THR A 8 2.76 -14.51 -12.88
N SER A 9 4.09 -14.68 -12.92
CA SER A 9 5.01 -13.93 -12.03
C SER A 9 5.06 -12.43 -12.31
N GLY A 10 4.90 -12.00 -13.57
CA GLY A 10 5.10 -10.59 -13.93
C GLY A 10 4.17 -9.62 -13.18
N GLN A 11 2.88 -9.95 -13.05
CA GLN A 11 1.93 -9.10 -12.32
C GLN A 11 2.22 -9.06 -10.81
N VAL A 12 2.65 -10.19 -10.24
CA VAL A 12 3.04 -10.30 -8.84
C VAL A 12 4.32 -9.50 -8.58
N GLU A 13 5.31 -9.56 -9.47
CA GLU A 13 6.56 -8.81 -9.38
C GLU A 13 6.34 -7.29 -9.45
N VAL A 14 5.49 -6.83 -10.38
CA VAL A 14 5.14 -5.40 -10.50
C VAL A 14 4.41 -4.91 -9.25
N SER A 15 3.46 -5.70 -8.75
CA SER A 15 2.74 -5.40 -7.50
C SER A 15 3.68 -5.32 -6.30
N ASN A 16 4.57 -6.31 -6.15
CA ASN A 16 5.56 -6.36 -5.08
C ASN A 16 6.54 -5.19 -5.15
N ARG A 17 6.95 -4.77 -6.35
CA ARG A 17 7.81 -3.59 -6.53
C ARG A 17 7.10 -2.31 -6.09
N GLY A 18 5.80 -2.19 -6.38
CA GLY A 18 4.99 -1.06 -5.92
C GLY A 18 4.88 -1.01 -4.40
N LEU A 19 4.61 -2.14 -3.75
CA LEU A 19 4.54 -2.24 -2.28
C LEU A 19 5.87 -1.92 -1.60
N LYS A 20 6.98 -2.46 -2.12
CA LYS A 20 8.33 -2.15 -1.61
C LYS A 20 8.63 -0.65 -1.62
N ARG A 21 8.30 0.06 -2.71
CA ARG A 21 8.50 1.52 -2.79
C ARG A 21 7.69 2.31 -1.76
N ILE A 22 6.48 1.85 -1.43
CA ILE A 22 5.64 2.47 -0.41
C ILE A 22 6.24 2.23 0.97
N LEU A 23 6.65 0.99 1.25
CA LEU A 23 7.32 0.62 2.50
C LEU A 23 8.63 1.38 2.69
N GLU A 24 9.49 1.45 1.68
CA GLU A 24 10.76 2.19 1.71
C GLU A 24 10.57 3.66 2.09
N ARG A 25 9.50 4.30 1.59
CA ARG A 25 9.18 5.70 1.96
C ARG A 25 8.69 5.84 3.40
N ASN A 26 8.00 4.84 3.94
CA ASN A 26 7.37 4.92 5.26
C ASN A 26 8.30 4.49 6.41
N ILE A 27 9.27 3.62 6.13
CA ILE A 27 10.14 3.01 7.14
C ILE A 27 11.41 3.84 7.38
N GLY A 28 11.79 4.71 6.43
CA GLY A 28 12.99 5.54 6.54
C GLY A 28 14.26 4.70 6.74
N GLU A 29 15.10 5.07 7.71
CA GLU A 29 16.37 4.37 7.98
C GLU A 29 16.19 3.08 8.79
N ASN A 30 15.12 2.96 9.60
CA ASN A 30 14.91 1.81 10.47
C ASN A 30 14.19 0.67 9.77
N ARG A 31 14.90 -0.06 8.91
CA ARG A 31 14.36 -1.19 8.13
C ARG A 31 13.79 -2.36 8.95
N ALA A 32 14.04 -2.42 10.25
CA ALA A 32 13.58 -3.52 11.11
C ALA A 32 12.08 -3.44 11.43
N SER A 33 11.46 -2.26 11.39
CA SER A 33 10.04 -2.05 11.73
C SER A 33 9.08 -2.17 10.53
N TRP A 34 9.50 -2.88 9.47
CA TRP A 34 8.72 -2.99 8.24
C TRP A 34 7.37 -3.68 8.44
N SER A 35 7.31 -4.66 9.35
CA SER A 35 6.07 -5.38 9.69
C SER A 35 5.01 -4.43 10.22
N ASP A 36 5.41 -3.48 11.06
CA ASP A 36 4.51 -2.54 11.74
C ASP A 36 3.91 -1.52 10.77
N LYS A 37 4.54 -1.34 9.60
CA LYS A 37 4.10 -0.45 8.52
C LYS A 37 3.46 -1.19 7.36
N LEU A 38 3.36 -2.52 7.43
CA LEU A 38 2.87 -3.33 6.33
C LEU A 38 1.40 -3.07 6.04
N ASP A 39 0.55 -2.97 7.07
CA ASP A 39 -0.88 -2.68 6.91
C ASP A 39 -1.11 -1.31 6.26
N ASP A 40 -0.41 -0.27 6.73
CA ASP A 40 -0.50 1.08 6.16
C ASP A 40 -0.04 1.09 4.69
N ALA A 41 1.03 0.34 4.37
CA ALA A 41 1.53 0.24 2.99
C ALA A 41 0.59 -0.53 2.06
N LEU A 42 0.02 -1.64 2.54
CA LEU A 42 -1.00 -2.40 1.81
C LEU A 42 -2.25 -1.54 1.58
N TRP A 43 -2.64 -0.75 2.57
CA TRP A 43 -3.75 0.18 2.45
C TRP A 43 -3.51 1.23 1.36
N ALA A 44 -2.37 1.92 1.43
CA ALA A 44 -1.97 2.91 0.43
C ALA A 44 -1.92 2.29 -0.97
N PHE A 45 -1.39 1.06 -1.09
CA PHE A 45 -1.35 0.36 -2.38
C PHE A 45 -2.74 0.05 -2.94
N ARG A 46 -3.69 -0.39 -2.08
CA ARG A 46 -5.05 -0.75 -2.46
C ARG A 46 -5.90 0.46 -2.84
N THR A 47 -5.66 1.60 -2.21
CA THR A 47 -6.45 2.83 -2.41
C THR A 47 -5.85 3.77 -3.44
N ALA A 48 -4.57 3.66 -3.76
CA ALA A 48 -3.94 4.45 -4.81
C ALA A 48 -4.50 4.09 -6.20
N TYR A 49 -4.80 5.12 -7.00
CA TYR A 49 -5.20 4.95 -8.39
C TYR A 49 -4.03 4.37 -9.21
N LYS A 50 -4.33 3.38 -10.04
CA LYS A 50 -3.36 2.72 -10.90
C LYS A 50 -3.76 2.96 -12.35
N THR A 51 -2.98 3.78 -13.05
CA THR A 51 -3.23 4.14 -14.46
C THR A 51 -3.32 2.92 -15.37
N SER A 52 -2.53 1.88 -15.14
CA SER A 52 -2.55 0.65 -15.95
C SER A 52 -3.86 -0.14 -15.88
N ILE A 53 -4.65 0.03 -14.81
CA ILE A 53 -5.97 -0.61 -14.63
C ILE A 53 -7.13 0.40 -14.65
N GLY A 54 -6.84 1.70 -14.80
CA GLY A 54 -7.85 2.77 -14.84
C GLY A 54 -8.67 2.95 -13.55
N CYS A 55 -8.27 2.34 -12.43
CA CYS A 55 -8.96 2.42 -11.15
C CYS A 55 -8.04 2.10 -9.96
N THR A 56 -8.60 2.03 -8.75
CA THR A 56 -7.87 1.56 -7.57
C THR A 56 -7.98 0.03 -7.46
N PRO A 57 -6.95 -0.68 -7.00
CA PRO A 57 -7.05 -2.13 -6.76
C PRO A 57 -8.22 -2.50 -5.83
N TYR A 58 -8.56 -1.65 -4.86
CA TYR A 58 -9.74 -1.85 -4.01
C TYR A 58 -11.03 -1.87 -4.82
N LYS A 59 -11.22 -0.91 -5.74
CA LYS A 59 -12.40 -0.84 -6.60
C LYS A 59 -12.50 -2.05 -7.52
N LEU A 60 -11.37 -2.59 -7.98
CA LEU A 60 -11.34 -3.80 -8.80
C LEU A 60 -11.86 -5.02 -8.04
N VAL A 61 -11.55 -5.16 -6.74
CA VAL A 61 -11.95 -6.31 -5.93
C VAL A 61 -13.39 -6.19 -5.43
N TYR A 62 -13.80 -5.01 -4.96
CA TYR A 62 -15.08 -4.82 -4.27
C TYR A 62 -16.15 -4.11 -5.10
N GLY A 63 -15.82 -3.67 -6.32
CA GLY A 63 -16.74 -2.96 -7.22
C GLY A 63 -17.13 -1.54 -6.78
N LYS A 64 -16.62 -1.05 -5.64
CA LYS A 64 -16.94 0.27 -5.05
C LYS A 64 -15.68 1.05 -4.70
N ALA A 65 -15.81 2.37 -4.62
CA ALA A 65 -14.76 3.20 -4.05
C ALA A 65 -14.55 2.87 -2.56
N CYS A 66 -13.32 3.01 -2.09
CA CYS A 66 -13.00 2.82 -0.70
C CYS A 66 -13.59 3.96 0.15
N HIS A 67 -14.41 3.63 1.13
CA HIS A 67 -14.68 4.53 2.26
C HIS A 67 -13.59 4.25 3.29
N LEU A 68 -12.75 5.24 3.59
CA LEU A 68 -11.65 5.03 4.53
C LEU A 68 -12.22 4.58 5.89
N PRO A 69 -11.70 3.51 6.51
CA PRO A 69 -12.00 3.20 7.89
C PRO A 69 -11.63 4.39 8.77
N ILE A 70 -12.52 4.77 9.69
CA ILE A 70 -12.33 5.87 10.64
C ILE A 70 -10.99 5.76 11.39
N GLU A 71 -10.51 4.55 11.66
CA GLU A 71 -9.21 4.30 12.30
C GLU A 71 -8.03 4.86 11.50
N LEU A 72 -8.08 4.81 10.17
CA LEU A 72 -7.01 5.31 9.30
C LEU A 72 -7.10 6.82 9.12
N GLU A 73 -8.32 7.39 9.06
CA GLU A 73 -8.52 8.84 9.10
C GLU A 73 -8.01 9.41 10.43
N HIS A 74 -8.30 8.72 11.53
CA HIS A 74 -7.85 9.08 12.87
C HIS A 74 -6.33 8.96 12.99
N LYS A 75 -5.70 7.87 12.52
CA LYS A 75 -4.23 7.74 12.49
C LYS A 75 -3.57 8.82 11.64
N ALA A 76 -4.15 9.15 10.47
CA ALA A 76 -3.65 10.23 9.61
C ALA A 76 -3.79 11.60 10.28
N TYR A 77 -4.94 11.86 10.92
CA TYR A 77 -5.18 13.06 11.71
C TYR A 77 -4.18 13.17 12.87
N TRP A 78 -3.95 12.09 13.63
CA TRP A 78 -2.96 12.07 14.71
C TRP A 78 -1.54 12.28 14.21
N ALA A 79 -1.16 11.66 13.10
CA ALA A 79 0.15 11.87 12.48
C ALA A 79 0.34 13.32 12.04
N LEU A 80 -0.68 13.94 11.44
CA LEU A 80 -0.66 15.34 11.02
C LEU A 80 -0.53 16.28 12.23
N ASN A 81 -1.36 16.09 13.26
CA ASN A 81 -1.30 16.92 14.47
C ASN A 81 0.02 16.76 15.24
N LYS A 82 0.63 15.57 15.21
CA LYS A 82 1.96 15.35 15.80
C LYS A 82 3.08 16.10 15.06
N GLN A 83 2.92 16.33 13.75
CA GLN A 83 3.84 17.12 12.94
C GLN A 83 3.67 18.64 13.15
N THR A 84 2.52 19.10 13.65
CA THR A 84 2.20 20.52 13.89
C THR A 84 2.61 21.01 15.30
N LEU A 85 3.14 20.13 16.16
CA LEU A 85 3.59 20.45 17.52
C LEU A 85 5.13 20.44 17.69
N ILE A 86 5.87 20.70 16.60
CA ILE A 86 7.31 21.04 16.62
C ILE A 86 7.50 22.46 16.14
#